data_AF-A0A7S1DWT1-F1
#
_entry.id   AF-A0A7S1DWT1-F1
#
_cell.length_a   1.000
_cell.length_b   1.000
_cell.length_c   1.000
_cell.angle_alpha   90.00
_cell.angle_beta   90.00
_cell.angle_gamma   90.00
#
_symmetry.space_group_name_H-M   'P 1'
#
loop_
_entity.id
_entity.type
_entity.pdbx_description
1 polymer ?
#
loop_
_entity_poly.entity_id
_entity_poly.type
_entity_poly.pdbx_seq_one_letter_code
_entity_poly.pdbx_strand_id
1 'polypeptide(L)'
;VMLGVALAFGVHLLNGAALAEFARAACSIDGQPDLVVRDRGGSLSDADLAALLNRPEVAAANPVIEAQALWPGQSRPEGRAVSLRLIGLDPLALLASAAGARPLAPELVPQVDGGP
;
A
#
# COMPACT_ATOMS: atom_id res chain seq x y z
N VAL A 1 -0.69 29.00 -37.09
CA VAL A 1 -0.39 27.57 -36.86
C VAL A 1 0.18 27.34 -35.45
N MET A 2 1.27 28.00 -35.05
CA MET A 2 1.90 27.77 -33.73
C MET A 2 0.99 28.00 -32.52
N LEU A 3 0.12 29.03 -32.55
CA LEU A 3 -0.82 29.29 -31.45
C LEU A 3 -1.85 28.15 -31.24
N GLY A 4 -2.37 27.58 -32.33
CA GLY A 4 -3.34 26.47 -32.24
C GLY A 4 -2.72 25.20 -31.67
N VAL A 5 -1.46 24.91 -32.04
CA VAL A 5 -0.70 23.80 -31.48
C VAL A 5 -0.41 24.03 -30.00
N ALA A 6 0.00 25.24 -29.62
CA ALA A 6 0.25 25.58 -28.22
C ALA A 6 -0.99 25.47 -27.34
N LEU A 7 -2.16 25.90 -27.83
CA LEU A 7 -3.42 25.80 -27.08
C LEU A 7 -3.88 24.35 -26.92
N ALA A 8 -3.83 23.55 -28.00
CA ALA A 8 -4.18 22.13 -27.95
C ALA A 8 -3.26 21.36 -26.98
N PHE A 9 -1.96 21.68 -26.98
CA PHE A 9 -1.00 21.13 -26.02
C PHE A 9 -1.28 21.58 -24.58
N GLY A 10 -1.62 22.86 -24.36
CA GLY A 10 -1.99 23.38 -23.04
C GLY A 10 -3.21 22.67 -22.43
N VAL A 11 -4.25 22.41 -23.24
CA VAL A 11 -5.42 21.63 -22.79
C VAL A 11 -5.06 20.18 -22.50
N HIS A 12 -4.23 19.55 -23.34
CA HIS A 12 -3.78 18.18 -23.10
C HIS A 12 -3.00 18.06 -21.78
N LEU A 13 -2.09 18.99 -21.51
CA LEU A 13 -1.36 19.06 -20.24
C LEU A 13 -2.30 19.27 -19.04
N LEU A 14 -3.27 20.18 -19.15
CA LEU A 14 -4.23 20.43 -18.08
C LEU A 14 -5.07 19.19 -17.77
N ASN A 15 -5.61 18.52 -18.79
CA ASN A 15 -6.38 17.30 -18.61
C ASN A 15 -5.53 16.16 -18.06
N GLY A 16 -4.28 16.03 -18.51
CA GLY A 16 -3.33 15.05 -17.98
C GLY A 16 -3.02 15.28 -16.50
N ALA A 17 -2.80 16.54 -16.10
CA ALA A 17 -2.57 16.90 -14.70
C ALA A 17 -3.81 16.62 -13.83
N ALA A 18 -5.00 16.96 -14.30
CA ALA A 18 -6.25 16.70 -13.59
C ALA A 18 -6.48 15.19 -13.37
N LEU A 19 -6.27 14.38 -14.41
CA LEU A 19 -6.39 12.92 -14.30
C LEU A 19 -5.40 12.34 -13.28
N ALA A 20 -4.17 12.85 -13.26
CA ALA A 20 -3.16 12.42 -12.30
C ALA A 20 -3.53 12.77 -10.85
N GLU A 21 -4.07 13.97 -10.60
CA GLU A 21 -4.55 14.36 -9.26
C GLU A 21 -5.74 13.50 -8.80
N PHE A 22 -6.67 13.19 -9.70
CA PHE A 22 -7.76 12.27 -9.39
C PHE A 22 -7.28 10.85 -9.10
N ALA A 23 -6.31 10.35 -9.87
CA ALA A 23 -5.72 9.05 -9.63
C ALA A 23 -5.02 8.99 -8.26
N ARG A 24 -4.26 10.03 -7.88
CA ARG A 24 -3.64 10.12 -6.55
C ARG A 24 -4.69 10.20 -5.43
N ALA A 25 -5.73 10.99 -5.62
CA ALA A 25 -6.82 11.10 -4.64
C ALA A 25 -7.52 9.74 -4.44
N ALA A 26 -7.79 9.01 -5.52
CA ALA A 26 -8.36 7.66 -5.45
C ALA A 26 -7.42 6.70 -4.69
N CYS A 27 -6.13 6.66 -5.04
CA CYS A 27 -5.13 5.87 -4.32
C CYS A 27 -5.08 6.21 -2.82
N SER A 28 -5.11 7.49 -2.46
CA SER A 28 -5.10 7.93 -1.07
C SER A 28 -6.37 7.52 -0.31
N ILE A 29 -7.54 7.55 -0.96
CA ILE A 29 -8.80 7.07 -0.37
C ILE A 29 -8.76 5.56 -0.16
N ASP A 30 -8.12 4.83 -1.07
CA ASP A 30 -7.91 3.39 -0.96
C ASP A 30 -6.78 3.03 0.02
N GLY A 31 -6.10 4.01 0.64
CA GLY A 31 -5.03 3.75 1.60
C GLY A 31 -3.76 3.19 0.96
N GLN A 32 -3.62 3.35 -0.36
CA GLN A 32 -2.42 2.94 -1.09
C GLN A 32 -1.22 3.78 -0.63
N PRO A 33 -0.07 3.14 -0.37
CA PRO A 33 1.14 3.85 0.02
C PRO A 33 1.70 4.65 -1.17
N ASP A 34 2.18 5.87 -0.91
CA ASP A 34 2.91 6.66 -1.91
C ASP A 34 4.21 5.95 -2.34
N LEU A 35 4.84 5.23 -1.41
CA LEU A 35 6.09 4.51 -1.60
C LEU A 35 6.10 3.22 -0.79
N VAL A 36 6.63 2.14 -1.37
CA VAL A 36 6.90 0.88 -0.67
C VAL A 36 8.39 0.61 -0.72
N VAL A 37 9.02 0.55 0.46
CA VAL A 37 10.40 0.14 0.59
C VAL A 37 10.42 -1.36 0.83
N ARG A 38 10.98 -2.12 -0.12
CA ARG A 38 11.22 -3.55 0.01
C ARG A 38 12.73 -3.78 -0.01
N ASP A 39 13.19 -4.64 0.88
CA ASP A 39 14.54 -5.16 0.79
C ASP A 39 14.68 -6.07 -0.46
N ARG A 40 15.90 -6.12 -1.03
CA ARG A 40 16.22 -6.91 -2.23
C ARG A 40 16.98 -8.21 -1.95
N GLY A 41 17.36 -8.50 -0.72
CA GLY A 41 18.13 -9.69 -0.34
C GLY A 41 18.72 -9.71 1.09
N GLY A 42 18.49 -8.69 1.91
CA GLY A 42 18.76 -8.63 3.34
C GLY A 42 17.48 -8.43 4.20
N SER A 43 17.55 -7.55 5.19
CA SER A 43 16.45 -7.26 6.11
C SER A 43 16.38 -5.76 6.38
N LEU A 44 15.17 -5.21 6.49
CA LEU A 44 14.96 -3.87 7.03
C LEU A 44 14.93 -3.97 8.55
N SER A 45 15.74 -3.16 9.22
CA SER A 45 15.79 -3.08 10.67
C SER A 45 14.93 -1.91 11.19
N ASP A 46 14.63 -1.92 12.49
CA ASP A 46 13.94 -0.80 13.13
C ASP A 46 14.73 0.52 13.04
N ALA A 47 16.06 0.45 12.90
CA ALA A 47 16.90 1.62 12.68
C ALA A 47 16.63 2.27 11.31
N ASP A 48 16.36 1.46 10.28
CA ASP A 48 15.99 1.96 8.95
C ASP A 48 14.62 2.64 8.98
N LEU A 49 13.66 2.06 9.72
CA LEU A 49 12.36 2.66 9.95
C LEU A 49 12.48 4.00 10.70
N ALA A 50 13.29 4.04 11.76
CA ALA A 50 13.55 5.28 12.51
C ALA A 50 14.22 6.35 11.62
N ALA A 51 15.18 5.95 10.78
CA ALA A 51 15.81 6.87 9.84
C ALA A 51 14.81 7.43 8.82
N LEU A 52 13.89 6.62 8.31
CA LEU A 52 12.81 7.07 7.42
C LEU A 52 11.86 8.05 8.13
N LEU A 53 11.42 7.72 9.34
CA LEU A 53 10.51 8.57 10.12
C LEU A 53 11.13 9.92 10.52
N ASN A 54 12.46 10.02 10.61
CA ASN A 54 13.17 11.26 10.90
C ASN A 54 13.29 12.21 9.70
N ARG A 55 12.88 11.77 8.50
CA ARG A 55 12.93 12.63 7.31
C ARG A 55 11.73 13.56 7.26
N PRO A 56 11.94 14.87 6.97
CA PRO A 56 10.85 15.83 6.93
C PRO A 56 9.85 15.55 5.80
N GLU A 57 10.26 14.82 4.75
CA GLU A 57 9.38 14.44 3.65
C GLU A 57 8.47 13.24 3.97
N VAL A 58 8.72 12.52 5.06
CA VAL A 58 7.99 11.29 5.41
C VAL A 58 6.91 11.62 6.44
N ALA A 59 5.66 11.73 5.97
CA ALA A 59 4.52 12.04 6.84
C ALA A 59 4.10 10.88 7.75
N ALA A 60 4.40 9.64 7.34
CA ALA A 60 4.30 8.43 8.15
C ALA A 60 4.99 7.26 7.43
N ALA A 61 5.40 6.26 8.20
CA ALA A 61 5.88 4.99 7.70
C ALA A 61 5.45 3.89 8.68
N ASN A 62 4.94 2.78 8.15
CA ASN A 62 4.48 1.65 8.95
C ASN A 62 5.28 0.40 8.53
N PRO A 63 5.83 -0.38 9.48
CA PRO A 63 6.50 -1.64 9.15
C PRO A 63 5.46 -2.69 8.74
N VAL A 64 5.79 -3.47 7.71
CA VAL A 64 5.00 -4.61 7.24
C VAL A 64 5.93 -5.80 7.05
N ILE A 65 5.56 -6.93 7.63
CA ILE A 65 6.27 -8.20 7.45
C ILE A 65 5.38 -9.14 6.65
N GLU A 66 5.91 -9.76 5.61
CA GLU A 66 5.19 -10.75 4.81
C GLU A 66 5.86 -12.12 4.94
N ALA A 67 5.07 -13.16 5.20
CA ALA A 67 5.54 -14.54 5.23
C ALA A 67 4.53 -15.49 4.57
N GLN A 68 5.01 -16.63 4.08
CA GLN A 68 4.15 -17.71 3.62
C GLN A 68 4.09 -18.80 4.68
N ALA A 69 2.90 -19.30 4.96
CA ALA A 69 2.68 -20.39 5.90
C ALA A 69 1.76 -21.45 5.29
N LEU A 70 1.99 -22.71 5.63
CA LEU A 70 1.08 -23.80 5.28
C LEU A 70 0.24 -24.14 6.50
N TRP A 71 -1.06 -23.90 6.40
CA TRP A 71 -2.02 -24.31 7.41
C TRP A 71 -2.52 -25.73 7.10
N PRO A 72 -2.29 -26.71 7.98
CA PRO A 72 -2.59 -28.12 7.70
C PRO A 72 -4.09 -28.46 7.64
N GLY A 73 -5.00 -27.51 7.92
CA GLY A 73 -6.44 -27.67 7.71
C GLY A 73 -7.10 -28.60 8.72
N GLN A 74 -7.56 -28.06 9.84
CA GLN A 74 -8.41 -28.79 10.79
C GLN A 74 -9.87 -28.38 10.52
N SER A 75 -10.62 -29.17 9.73
CA SER A 75 -12.11 -29.25 9.68
C SER A 75 -12.75 -29.53 8.30
N ARG A 76 -12.00 -29.68 7.19
CA ARG A 76 -12.60 -30.14 5.91
C ARG A 76 -12.48 -31.67 5.78
N PRO A 77 -13.49 -32.38 5.25
CA PRO A 77 -13.44 -33.84 5.05
C PRO A 77 -12.24 -34.31 4.21
N GLU A 78 -11.67 -33.44 3.39
CA GLU A 78 -10.56 -33.73 2.47
C GLU A 78 -9.16 -33.35 2.99
N GLY A 79 -9.02 -32.80 4.21
CA GLY A 79 -7.72 -32.66 4.89
C GLY A 79 -6.60 -31.95 4.10
N ARG A 80 -6.94 -31.01 3.21
CA ARG A 80 -5.95 -30.35 2.33
C ARG A 80 -5.29 -29.18 3.04
N ALA A 81 -3.96 -29.14 3.02
CA ALA A 81 -3.18 -27.99 3.47
C ALA A 81 -3.51 -26.74 2.64
N VAL A 82 -3.68 -25.61 3.30
CA VAL A 82 -3.98 -24.30 2.71
C VAL A 82 -2.74 -23.43 2.82
N SER A 83 -2.30 -22.83 1.72
CA SER A 83 -1.25 -21.81 1.76
C SER A 83 -1.84 -20.49 2.24
N LEU A 84 -1.21 -19.87 3.22
CA LEU A 84 -1.59 -18.59 3.81
C LEU A 84 -0.48 -17.57 3.54
N ARG A 85 -0.87 -16.37 3.09
CA ARG A 85 -0.03 -15.18 3.16
C ARG A 85 -0.24 -14.52 4.52
N LEU A 86 0.76 -14.61 5.38
CA LEU A 86 0.78 -13.93 6.67
C LEU A 86 1.29 -12.50 6.49
N ILE A 87 0.57 -11.54 7.06
CA ILE A 87 0.93 -10.13 7.07
C ILE A 87 1.04 -9.69 8.53
N GLY A 88 2.26 -9.37 8.95
CA GLY A 88 2.56 -8.78 10.25
C GLY A 88 2.52 -7.26 10.16
N LEU A 89 1.73 -6.64 11.02
CA LEU A 89 1.54 -5.19 11.10
C LEU A 89 1.81 -4.71 12.52
N ASP A 90 2.29 -3.47 12.68
CA ASP A 90 2.41 -2.85 13.99
C ASP A 90 1.05 -2.30 14.45
N PRO A 91 0.45 -2.83 15.55
CA PRO A 91 -0.86 -2.41 16.03
C PRO A 91 -0.88 -0.94 16.50
N LEU A 92 0.22 -0.39 16.99
CA LEU A 92 0.30 1.01 17.42
C LEU A 92 0.33 1.94 16.20
N ALA A 93 1.10 1.57 15.18
CA ALA A 93 1.14 2.29 13.91
C ALA A 93 -0.21 2.24 13.17
N LEU A 94 -0.89 1.10 13.22
CA LEU A 94 -2.26 0.95 12.70
C LEU A 94 -3.26 1.83 13.44
N LEU A 95 -3.21 1.85 14.77
CA LEU A 95 -4.09 2.70 15.57
C LEU A 95 -3.86 4.19 15.27
N ALA A 96 -2.60 4.61 15.15
CA ALA A 96 -2.26 5.98 14.77
C ALA A 96 -2.76 6.33 13.36
N SER A 97 -2.65 5.40 12.41
CA SER A 97 -3.17 5.57 11.05
C SER A 97 -4.69 5.72 11.02
N ALA A 98 -5.40 4.88 11.78
CA ALA A 98 -6.86 4.95 11.91
C ALA A 98 -7.32 6.28 12.54
N ALA A 99 -6.63 6.76 13.58
CA ALA A 99 -6.91 8.06 14.18
C ALA A 99 -6.68 9.23 13.20
N GLY A 100 -5.74 9.08 12.26
CA GLY A 100 -5.47 10.02 11.18
C GLY A 100 -6.35 9.85 9.94
N ALA A 101 -7.40 9.01 10.00
CA ALA A 101 -8.27 8.66 8.87
C ALA A 101 -7.50 8.15 7.63
N ARG A 102 -6.40 7.41 7.86
CA ARG A 102 -5.62 6.74 6.81
C ARG A 102 -6.03 5.27 6.74
N PRO A 103 -6.79 4.86 5.70
CA PRO A 103 -7.21 3.47 5.56
C PRO A 103 -6.02 2.56 5.28
N LEU A 104 -6.19 1.27 5.59
CA LEU A 104 -5.20 0.25 5.29
C LEU A 104 -5.28 -0.12 3.80
N ALA A 105 -4.13 -0.21 3.13
CA ALA A 105 -4.08 -0.65 1.75
C ALA A 105 -4.78 -2.03 1.56
N PRO A 106 -5.64 -2.20 0.53
CA PRO A 106 -6.38 -3.42 0.26
C PRO A 106 -5.55 -4.70 0.29
N GLU A 107 -4.30 -4.66 -0.18
CA GLU A 107 -3.40 -5.81 -0.21
C GLU A 107 -2.90 -6.26 1.17
N LEU A 108 -3.11 -5.44 2.21
CA LEU A 108 -2.81 -5.73 3.61
C LEU A 108 -4.06 -6.17 4.40
N VAL A 109 -5.24 -6.06 3.80
CA VAL A 109 -6.49 -6.58 4.37
C VAL A 109 -6.56 -8.09 4.12
N PRO A 110 -7.02 -8.91 5.11
CA PRO A 110 -7.22 -10.33 4.89
C PRO A 110 -8.13 -10.60 3.69
N GLN A 111 -7.61 -11.36 2.72
CA GLN A 111 -8.34 -11.80 1.54
C GLN A 111 -8.78 -13.25 1.75
N VAL A 112 -10.04 -13.57 1.47
CA VAL A 112 -10.55 -14.94 1.46
C VAL A 112 -10.67 -15.37 0.00
N ASP A 113 -9.86 -16.36 -0.40
CA ASP A 113 -10.00 -16.98 -1.72
C ASP A 113 -11.41 -17.59 -1.85
N GLY A 114 -12.24 -16.96 -2.67
CA GLY A 114 -13.63 -17.38 -2.93
C GLY A 114 -14.70 -16.30 -2.79
N GLY A 115 -14.40 -15.13 -2.22
CA GLY A 115 -15.40 -14.07 -1.99
C GLY A 115 -16.56 -14.50 -1.08
N PRO A 116 -17.52 -13.60 -0.76
CA PRO A 116 -18.82 -14.01 -0.22
C PRO A 116 -19.62 -14.85 -1.22
#